data_AF-A0A0X3BJV7-F1
#
_entry.id   AF-A0A0X3BJV7-F1
#
_cell.length_a   1.000
_cell.length_b   1.000
_cell.length_c   1.000
_cell.angle_alpha   90.00
_cell.angle_beta   90.00
_cell.angle_gamma   90.00
#
_symmetry.space_group_name_H-M   'P 1'
#
loop_
_entity.id
_entity.type
_entity.pdbx_description
1 polymer ?
#
loop_
_entity_poly.entity_id
_entity_poly.type
_entity_poly.pdbx_seq_one_letter_code
_entity_poly.pdbx_strand_id
1 'polypeptide(L)'
;MEETIKNVFDQSPSLERVYFPKCSGDIMDRPVVTLVVLPPSMDALNAETQRCALQCTKYHGKSGRTYKSSLIWAIASNAGPLTETIRDYLAWCEIRDDTDTLNLDDAQKRQAREYVETSKRQMKEQVWESYNVLGLYTPDDTIRLENLGRINSSASTSITKFITHKLKELDQLTDTVNPNYLVRNWSPISQEWSTRQVRDAFFASPRFPRVISQEVIKRTIVRGVSDGVFGYAGVNPLNRYEPFYFNQPMSILEVEISDDTSIIPREVAESVIQEKEMDTTVARIEVRPPETPLKPGQKQEFRATLYNAENQTISSKKVCWKAIGGEITENGVFEPESGYTSFGITASCDDVTATVTGTVSDNKEKEPEEMEPEKIITSLELSGEIPHRQWANFYRRVLSRFSNEGRLTVNLEIEIEHPDGIPLEKIEDVRVALRELGLNQGFHLKERHSER
;
A
#
# COMPACT_ATOMS: atom_id res chain seq x y z
N MET A 1 -3.12 -22.38 -42.32
CA MET A 1 -2.18 -21.37 -41.75
C MET A 1 -2.37 -21.21 -40.26
N GLU A 2 -3.53 -20.72 -39.82
CA GLU A 2 -3.84 -20.54 -38.40
C GLU A 2 -3.69 -21.84 -37.57
N GLU A 3 -4.16 -22.96 -38.10
CA GLU A 3 -4.04 -24.27 -37.44
C GLU A 3 -2.57 -24.69 -37.24
N THR A 4 -1.71 -24.46 -38.25
CA THR A 4 -0.28 -24.73 -38.11
C THR A 4 0.33 -23.88 -37.01
N ILE A 5 0.03 -22.58 -36.97
CA ILE A 5 0.57 -21.67 -35.96
C ILE A 5 0.13 -22.14 -34.57
N LYS A 6 -1.16 -22.45 -34.38
CA LYS A 6 -1.67 -23.04 -33.12
C LYS A 6 -0.87 -24.28 -32.73
N ASN A 7 -0.73 -25.24 -33.64
CA ASN A 7 0.02 -26.48 -33.41
C ASN A 7 1.49 -26.25 -33.02
N VAL A 8 2.15 -25.21 -33.51
CA VAL A 8 3.54 -24.88 -33.12
C VAL A 8 3.60 -24.25 -31.72
N PHE A 9 2.66 -23.37 -31.40
CA PHE A 9 2.59 -22.72 -30.08
C PHE A 9 2.08 -23.67 -28.97
N ASP A 10 1.30 -24.70 -29.31
CA ASP A 10 0.71 -25.67 -28.38
C ASP A 10 1.64 -26.81 -27.94
N GLN A 11 2.81 -26.98 -28.56
CA GLN A 11 3.72 -28.12 -28.30
C GLN A 11 4.16 -28.26 -26.83
N SER A 12 4.19 -27.15 -26.07
CA SER A 12 4.42 -27.16 -24.63
C SER A 12 3.97 -25.82 -24.03
N PRO A 13 2.76 -25.74 -23.46
CA PRO A 13 2.25 -24.48 -22.93
C PRO A 13 2.97 -24.07 -21.64
N SER A 14 3.74 -22.97 -21.68
CA SER A 14 4.32 -22.34 -20.49
C SER A 14 3.58 -21.07 -20.04
N LEU A 15 2.73 -20.52 -20.91
CA LEU A 15 1.90 -19.34 -20.66
C LEU A 15 0.46 -19.62 -21.10
N GLU A 16 -0.50 -18.81 -20.65
CA GLU A 16 -1.83 -18.77 -21.24
C GLU A 16 -1.74 -18.16 -22.65
N ARG A 17 -2.52 -18.65 -23.61
CA ARG A 17 -2.51 -18.15 -24.99
C ARG A 17 -3.90 -17.83 -25.46
N VAL A 18 -3.99 -16.78 -26.26
CA VAL A 18 -5.18 -16.47 -27.05
C VAL A 18 -4.73 -16.32 -28.50
N TYR A 19 -5.36 -17.07 -29.39
CA TYR A 19 -5.01 -17.09 -30.80
C TYR A 19 -6.01 -16.27 -31.61
N PHE A 20 -5.48 -15.36 -32.43
CA PHE A 20 -6.24 -14.64 -33.47
C PHE A 20 -7.52 -13.95 -32.94
N PRO A 21 -7.42 -13.12 -31.88
CA PRO A 21 -8.58 -12.39 -31.39
C PRO A 21 -9.10 -11.44 -32.47
N LYS A 22 -10.42 -11.45 -32.69
CA LYS A 22 -11.10 -10.57 -33.66
C LYS A 22 -11.48 -9.24 -33.00
N CYS A 23 -11.79 -9.28 -31.71
CA CYS A 23 -12.13 -8.11 -30.93
C CYS A 23 -11.48 -8.15 -29.54
N SER A 24 -11.47 -7.00 -28.87
CA SER A 24 -10.90 -6.87 -27.52
C SER A 24 -11.62 -7.74 -26.46
N GLY A 25 -12.88 -8.11 -26.72
CA GLY A 25 -13.67 -8.99 -25.86
C GLY A 25 -13.22 -10.45 -25.88
N ASP A 26 -12.51 -10.89 -26.93
CA ASP A 26 -12.02 -12.28 -27.04
C ASP A 26 -10.86 -12.56 -26.06
N ILE A 27 -10.22 -11.50 -25.55
CA ILE A 27 -9.12 -11.58 -24.60
C ILE A 27 -9.67 -11.29 -23.21
N MET A 28 -9.75 -12.31 -22.37
CA MET A 28 -10.25 -12.21 -21.00
C MET A 28 -9.47 -11.19 -20.16
N ASP A 29 -10.15 -10.37 -19.37
CA ASP A 29 -9.51 -9.45 -18.42
C ASP A 29 -9.25 -10.17 -17.09
N ARG A 30 -8.13 -10.89 -17.01
CA ARG A 30 -7.74 -11.67 -15.82
C ARG A 30 -6.29 -11.37 -15.39
N PRO A 31 -5.96 -11.52 -14.10
CA PRO A 31 -4.60 -11.32 -13.58
C PRO A 31 -3.71 -12.55 -13.86
N VAL A 32 -3.52 -12.86 -15.15
CA VAL A 32 -2.68 -13.96 -15.67
C VAL A 32 -1.94 -13.47 -16.91
N VAL A 33 -0.63 -13.74 -16.99
CA VAL A 33 0.16 -13.40 -18.18
C VAL A 33 -0.34 -14.20 -19.37
N THR A 34 -0.80 -13.48 -20.39
CA THR A 34 -1.40 -14.08 -21.59
C THR A 34 -0.60 -13.67 -22.82
N LEU A 35 -0.12 -14.67 -23.56
CA LEU A 35 0.52 -14.50 -24.85
C LEU A 35 -0.56 -14.47 -25.95
N VAL A 36 -0.80 -13.29 -26.49
CA VAL A 36 -1.80 -13.08 -27.54
C VAL A 36 -1.13 -13.17 -28.90
N VAL A 37 -1.44 -14.21 -29.67
CA VAL A 37 -0.86 -14.45 -31.00
C VAL A 37 -1.74 -13.78 -32.05
N LEU A 38 -1.22 -12.74 -32.70
CA LEU A 38 -1.92 -12.04 -33.77
C LEU A 38 -1.94 -12.84 -35.07
N PRO A 39 -2.93 -12.62 -35.94
CA PRO A 39 -2.97 -13.29 -37.23
C PRO A 39 -1.79 -12.85 -38.10
N PRO A 40 -1.29 -13.73 -38.98
CA PRO A 40 -0.15 -13.40 -39.83
C PRO A 40 -0.44 -12.25 -40.81
N SER A 41 -1.71 -11.97 -41.12
CA SER A 41 -2.10 -10.79 -41.89
C SER A 41 -1.82 -9.45 -41.18
N MET A 42 -1.60 -9.48 -39.87
CA MET A 42 -1.27 -8.32 -39.04
C MET A 42 0.22 -8.38 -38.70
N ASP A 43 1.05 -7.85 -39.59
CA ASP A 43 2.50 -7.78 -39.38
C ASP A 43 2.90 -6.65 -38.41
N ALA A 44 4.12 -6.74 -37.87
CA ALA A 44 4.67 -5.78 -36.92
C ALA A 44 5.06 -4.43 -37.54
N LEU A 45 5.22 -4.37 -38.86
CA LEU A 45 5.60 -3.16 -39.61
C LEU A 45 4.39 -2.25 -39.85
N ASN A 46 3.19 -2.82 -39.87
CA ASN A 46 1.94 -2.10 -40.07
C ASN A 46 1.54 -1.34 -38.80
N ALA A 47 1.38 -0.03 -38.92
CA ALA A 47 0.92 0.85 -37.85
C ALA A 47 -0.50 0.49 -37.36
N GLU A 48 -1.35 -0.08 -38.22
CA GLU A 48 -2.69 -0.53 -37.84
C GLU A 48 -2.64 -1.69 -36.86
N THR A 49 -1.68 -2.62 -37.01
CA THR A 49 -1.45 -3.73 -36.08
C THR A 49 -1.13 -3.21 -34.68
N GLN A 50 -0.22 -2.24 -34.58
CA GLN A 50 0.16 -1.63 -33.29
C GLN A 50 -1.02 -0.89 -32.65
N ARG A 51 -1.81 -0.16 -33.44
CA ARG A 51 -3.03 0.51 -32.95
C ARG A 51 -4.05 -0.51 -32.46
N CYS A 52 -4.28 -1.59 -33.18
CA CYS A 52 -5.18 -2.67 -32.79
C CYS A 52 -4.74 -3.32 -31.48
N ALA A 53 -3.46 -3.70 -31.37
CA ALA A 53 -2.88 -4.26 -30.16
C ALA A 53 -3.03 -3.30 -28.96
N LEU A 54 -2.77 -2.01 -29.15
CA LEU A 54 -2.95 -1.00 -28.11
C LEU A 54 -4.42 -0.87 -27.68
N GLN A 55 -5.36 -0.82 -28.62
CA GLN A 55 -6.79 -0.76 -28.31
C GLN A 55 -7.27 -1.99 -27.54
N CYS A 56 -6.87 -3.19 -27.96
CA CYS A 56 -7.18 -4.43 -27.26
C CYS A 56 -6.50 -4.56 -25.89
N THR A 57 -5.37 -3.87 -25.69
CA THR A 57 -4.72 -3.74 -24.38
C THR A 57 -5.44 -2.75 -23.47
N LYS A 58 -5.99 -1.66 -24.02
CA LYS A 58 -6.72 -0.66 -23.25
C LYS A 58 -8.13 -1.06 -22.86
N TYR A 59 -8.79 -1.85 -23.72
CA TYR A 59 -10.21 -2.16 -23.59
C TYR A 59 -10.46 -3.67 -23.58
N HIS A 60 -11.56 -4.05 -22.97
CA HIS A 60 -12.14 -5.39 -23.04
C HIS A 60 -13.63 -5.23 -23.36
N GLY A 61 -13.99 -5.47 -24.62
CA GLY A 61 -15.31 -5.13 -25.14
C GLY A 61 -15.55 -3.61 -25.09
N LYS A 62 -16.54 -3.18 -24.30
CA LYS A 62 -16.89 -1.76 -24.12
C LYS A 62 -16.26 -1.13 -22.88
N SER A 63 -15.64 -1.94 -22.01
CA SER A 63 -15.08 -1.48 -20.74
C SER A 63 -13.57 -1.28 -20.84
N GLY A 64 -13.01 -0.41 -20.00
CA GLY A 64 -11.56 -0.31 -19.82
C GLY A 64 -11.01 -1.60 -19.22
N ARG A 65 -9.88 -2.09 -19.75
CA ARG A 65 -9.18 -3.27 -19.23
C ARG A 65 -8.42 -2.91 -17.96
N THR A 66 -8.54 -3.73 -16.93
CA THR A 66 -7.79 -3.58 -15.68
C THR A 66 -6.36 -4.11 -15.85
N TYR A 67 -6.20 -5.33 -16.36
CA TYR A 67 -4.91 -6.02 -16.41
C TYR A 67 -4.17 -5.76 -17.72
N LYS A 68 -3.78 -4.52 -17.96
CA LYS A 68 -3.13 -4.08 -19.22
C LYS A 68 -1.73 -4.68 -19.38
N SER A 69 -0.97 -4.75 -18.30
CA SER A 69 0.40 -5.27 -18.31
C SER A 69 0.48 -6.78 -18.39
N SER A 70 -0.62 -7.53 -18.23
CA SER A 70 -0.60 -8.99 -18.33
C SER A 70 -0.52 -9.50 -19.77
N LEU A 71 -0.84 -8.65 -20.76
CA LEU A 71 -0.82 -9.05 -22.16
C LEU A 71 0.57 -8.91 -22.78
N ILE A 72 0.97 -9.95 -23.49
CA ILE A 72 2.17 -9.97 -24.33
C ILE A 72 1.74 -10.33 -25.74
N TRP A 73 2.02 -9.46 -26.70
CA TRP A 73 1.61 -9.68 -28.08
C TRP A 73 2.69 -10.42 -28.86
N ALA A 74 2.38 -11.58 -29.44
CA ALA A 74 3.25 -12.24 -30.40
C ALA A 74 2.81 -11.83 -31.82
N ILE A 75 3.70 -11.15 -32.52
CA ILE A 75 3.42 -10.53 -33.82
C ILE A 75 4.39 -11.09 -34.85
N ALA A 76 3.89 -11.40 -36.04
CA ALA A 76 4.74 -11.78 -37.15
C ALA A 76 5.52 -10.57 -37.66
N SER A 77 6.84 -10.67 -37.83
CA SER A 77 7.63 -9.62 -38.49
C SER A 77 7.27 -9.48 -39.97
N ASN A 78 7.09 -10.61 -40.65
CA ASN A 78 6.67 -10.70 -42.04
C ASN A 78 5.95 -12.03 -42.26
N ALA A 79 4.76 -12.02 -42.86
CA ALA A 79 3.98 -13.21 -43.15
C ALA A 79 4.09 -13.72 -44.60
N GLY A 80 4.79 -13.00 -45.49
CA GLY A 80 4.97 -13.39 -46.89
C GLY A 80 5.57 -14.80 -47.05
N PRO A 81 6.78 -15.07 -46.50
CA PRO A 81 7.44 -16.37 -46.60
C PRO A 81 6.61 -17.53 -46.02
N LEU A 82 5.91 -17.28 -44.92
CA LEU A 82 5.00 -18.25 -44.31
C LEU A 82 3.82 -18.58 -45.23
N THR A 83 3.29 -17.58 -45.93
CA THR A 83 2.18 -17.75 -46.88
C THR A 83 2.58 -18.58 -48.09
N GLU A 84 3.76 -18.31 -48.65
CA GLU A 84 4.31 -19.07 -49.78
C GLU A 84 4.55 -20.53 -49.38
N THR A 85 5.23 -20.77 -48.26
CA THR A 85 5.51 -22.13 -47.77
C THR A 85 4.24 -22.94 -47.51
N ILE A 86 3.18 -22.29 -47.03
CA ILE A 86 1.88 -22.94 -46.82
C ILE A 86 1.18 -23.24 -48.13
N ARG A 87 1.25 -22.34 -49.12
CA ARG A 87 0.71 -22.58 -50.46
C ARG A 87 1.37 -23.79 -51.09
N ASP A 88 2.69 -23.89 -50.99
CA ASP A 88 3.46 -25.02 -51.51
C ASP A 88 3.08 -26.32 -50.79
N TYR A 89 2.95 -26.29 -49.46
CA TYR A 89 2.49 -27.45 -48.68
C TYR A 89 1.09 -27.92 -49.11
N LEU A 90 0.14 -26.99 -49.30
CA LEU A 90 -1.21 -27.33 -49.74
C LEU A 90 -1.21 -27.91 -51.16
N ALA A 91 -0.43 -27.36 -52.07
CA ALA A 91 -0.27 -27.88 -53.43
C ALA A 91 0.31 -29.31 -53.40
N TRP A 92 1.31 -29.59 -52.56
CA TRP A 92 1.85 -30.94 -52.41
C TRP A 92 0.87 -31.91 -51.74
N CYS A 93 0.04 -31.45 -50.81
CA CYS A 93 -1.05 -32.26 -50.25
C CYS A 93 -2.08 -32.62 -51.32
N GLU A 94 -2.48 -31.67 -52.17
CA GLU A 94 -3.41 -31.91 -53.28
C GLU A 94 -2.84 -32.95 -54.25
N ILE A 95 -1.58 -32.79 -54.69
CA ILE A 95 -0.90 -33.78 -55.56
C ILE A 95 -0.85 -35.17 -54.90
N ARG A 96 -0.61 -35.23 -53.58
CA ARG A 96 -0.60 -36.49 -52.84
C ARG A 96 -1.99 -37.11 -52.76
N ASP A 97 -3.03 -36.33 -52.54
CA ASP A 97 -4.40 -36.82 -52.36
C ASP A 97 -5.01 -37.24 -53.71
N ASP A 98 -4.64 -36.56 -54.80
CA ASP A 98 -5.03 -36.87 -56.18
C ASP A 98 -4.12 -37.91 -56.86
N THR A 99 -3.28 -38.59 -56.08
CA THR A 99 -2.31 -39.58 -56.58
C THR A 99 -2.95 -40.66 -57.46
N ASP A 100 -4.16 -41.11 -57.10
CA ASP A 100 -4.85 -42.19 -57.82
C ASP A 100 -5.59 -41.67 -59.06
N THR A 101 -6.00 -40.40 -59.07
CA THR A 101 -6.58 -39.72 -60.25
C THR A 101 -5.51 -39.28 -61.26
N LEU A 102 -4.29 -39.00 -60.79
CA LEU A 102 -3.17 -38.53 -61.61
C LEU A 102 -2.33 -39.67 -62.21
N ASN A 103 -2.67 -40.94 -61.95
CA ASN A 103 -1.94 -42.14 -62.42
C ASN A 103 -0.43 -42.09 -62.12
N LEU A 104 -0.04 -41.61 -60.93
CA LEU A 104 1.38 -41.49 -60.54
C LEU A 104 2.01 -42.87 -60.31
N ASP A 105 3.26 -43.03 -60.71
CA ASP A 105 4.04 -44.25 -60.44
C ASP A 105 4.51 -44.34 -58.96
N ASP A 106 4.93 -45.52 -58.51
CA ASP A 106 5.34 -45.74 -57.11
C ASP A 106 6.50 -44.86 -56.66
N ALA A 107 7.37 -44.42 -57.57
CA ALA A 107 8.48 -43.52 -57.25
C ALA A 107 7.97 -42.09 -57.03
N GLN A 108 7.08 -41.60 -57.89
CA GLN A 108 6.40 -40.31 -57.78
C GLN A 108 5.53 -40.25 -56.51
N LYS A 109 4.82 -41.34 -56.17
CA LYS A 109 4.07 -41.46 -54.90
C LYS A 109 4.98 -41.31 -53.67
N ARG A 110 6.20 -41.87 -53.73
CA ARG A 110 7.20 -41.72 -52.64
C ARG A 110 7.73 -40.29 -52.57
N GLN A 111 8.08 -39.69 -53.71
CA GLN A 111 8.55 -38.31 -53.80
C GLN A 111 7.51 -37.30 -53.29
N ALA A 112 6.24 -37.44 -53.69
CA ALA A 112 5.17 -36.58 -53.20
C ALA A 112 5.04 -36.63 -51.67
N ARG A 113 5.13 -37.82 -51.06
CA ARG A 113 5.14 -37.98 -49.60
C ARG A 113 6.35 -37.30 -48.95
N GLU A 114 7.52 -37.41 -49.55
CA GLU A 114 8.74 -36.77 -49.05
C GLU A 114 8.67 -35.24 -49.13
N TYR A 115 8.14 -34.69 -50.23
CA TYR A 115 7.93 -33.25 -50.37
C TYR A 115 6.90 -32.74 -49.37
N VAL A 116 5.79 -33.45 -49.14
CA VAL A 116 4.81 -33.08 -48.11
C VAL A 116 5.47 -33.01 -46.72
N GLU A 117 6.28 -34.02 -46.35
CA GLU A 117 6.97 -34.02 -45.05
C GLU A 117 8.04 -32.93 -44.96
N THR A 118 8.74 -32.65 -46.06
CA THR A 118 9.75 -31.58 -46.12
C THR A 118 9.11 -30.20 -46.00
N SER A 119 8.05 -29.93 -46.78
CA SER A 119 7.28 -28.68 -46.73
C SER A 119 6.59 -28.50 -45.37
N LYS A 120 6.14 -29.58 -44.72
CA LYS A 120 5.60 -29.52 -43.36
C LYS A 120 6.65 -29.06 -42.33
N ARG A 121 7.88 -29.57 -42.44
CA ARG A 121 9.01 -29.13 -41.58
C ARG A 121 9.39 -27.69 -41.86
N GLN A 122 9.51 -27.31 -43.14
CA GLN A 122 9.79 -25.92 -43.54
C GLN A 122 8.71 -24.96 -43.04
N MET A 123 7.43 -25.34 -43.15
CA MET A 123 6.31 -24.57 -42.62
C MET A 123 6.44 -24.36 -41.11
N LYS A 124 6.86 -25.38 -40.35
CA LYS A 124 7.15 -25.24 -38.92
C LYS A 124 8.27 -24.22 -38.69
N GLU A 125 9.40 -24.32 -39.39
CA GLU A 125 10.50 -23.36 -39.25
C GLU A 125 10.09 -21.94 -39.61
N GLN A 126 9.29 -21.76 -40.67
CA GLN A 126 8.81 -20.45 -41.07
C GLN A 126 7.91 -19.80 -40.03
N VAL A 127 7.12 -20.58 -39.27
CA VAL A 127 6.37 -20.04 -38.13
C VAL A 127 7.31 -19.49 -37.07
N TRP A 128 8.41 -20.19 -36.76
CA TRP A 128 9.43 -19.69 -35.84
C TRP A 128 10.05 -18.40 -36.38
N GLU A 129 10.57 -18.42 -37.61
CA GLU A 129 11.24 -17.24 -38.18
C GLU A 129 10.31 -16.01 -38.27
N SER A 130 9.03 -16.23 -38.56
CA SER A 130 8.04 -15.15 -38.71
C SER A 130 7.64 -14.54 -37.36
N TYR A 131 7.34 -15.35 -36.34
CA TYR A 131 6.84 -14.88 -35.03
C TYR A 131 7.98 -14.54 -34.06
N ASN A 132 8.81 -13.58 -34.44
CA ASN A 132 9.97 -13.12 -33.67
C ASN A 132 9.80 -11.73 -33.03
N VAL A 133 8.65 -11.07 -33.18
CA VAL A 133 8.40 -9.75 -32.57
C VAL A 133 7.41 -9.88 -31.41
N LEU A 134 7.78 -9.30 -30.26
CA LEU A 134 6.94 -9.22 -29.07
C LEU A 134 6.49 -7.78 -28.83
N GLY A 135 5.20 -7.56 -28.58
CA GLY A 135 4.66 -6.27 -28.16
C GLY A 135 4.38 -6.23 -26.67
N LEU A 136 4.93 -5.24 -25.97
CA LEU A 136 4.77 -5.03 -24.53
C LEU A 136 4.17 -3.66 -24.23
N TYR A 137 3.22 -3.59 -23.31
CA TYR A 137 2.63 -2.33 -22.85
C TYR A 137 3.61 -1.54 -21.96
N THR A 138 3.74 -0.24 -22.22
CA THR A 138 4.66 0.66 -21.51
C THR A 138 3.92 1.72 -20.69
N PRO A 139 4.62 2.39 -19.74
CA PRO A 139 4.05 3.52 -18.99
C PRO A 139 3.62 4.71 -19.86
N ASP A 140 4.21 4.86 -21.05
CA ASP A 140 3.89 5.92 -22.02
C ASP A 140 2.64 5.62 -22.84
N ASP A 141 1.84 4.63 -22.43
CA ASP A 141 0.57 4.27 -23.04
C ASP A 141 0.70 3.83 -24.52
N THR A 142 1.81 3.15 -24.82
CA THR A 142 2.17 2.63 -26.14
C THR A 142 2.54 1.13 -26.06
N ILE A 143 2.63 0.48 -27.23
CA ILE A 143 3.16 -0.88 -27.34
C ILE A 143 4.60 -0.80 -27.85
N ARG A 144 5.57 -1.17 -27.01
CA ARG A 144 6.97 -1.31 -27.40
C ARG A 144 7.18 -2.65 -28.06
N LEU A 145 7.77 -2.63 -29.25
CA LEU A 145 8.13 -3.84 -29.98
C LEU A 145 9.55 -4.27 -29.63
N GLU A 146 9.70 -5.52 -29.21
CA GLU A 146 10.96 -6.19 -28.95
C GLU A 146 11.17 -7.26 -30.02
N ASN A 147 12.29 -7.20 -30.74
CA ASN A 147 12.62 -8.17 -31.77
C ASN A 147 13.58 -9.23 -31.22
N LEU A 148 13.17 -10.50 -31.25
CA LEU A 148 13.93 -11.64 -30.76
C LEU A 148 15.04 -12.09 -31.73
N GLY A 149 15.13 -11.46 -32.90
CA GLY A 149 16.09 -11.80 -33.95
C GLY A 149 15.67 -13.03 -34.75
N ARG A 150 16.66 -13.83 -35.18
CA ARG A 150 16.41 -15.07 -35.91
C ARG A 150 16.20 -16.21 -34.93
N ILE A 151 15.02 -16.81 -34.98
CA ILE A 151 14.63 -17.91 -34.10
C ILE A 151 14.30 -19.13 -34.96
N ASN A 152 14.67 -20.32 -34.49
CA ASN A 152 14.46 -21.59 -35.18
C ASN A 152 14.02 -22.67 -34.18
N SER A 153 13.52 -23.80 -34.69
CA SER A 153 12.97 -24.84 -33.82
C SER A 153 14.04 -25.61 -33.01
N SER A 154 15.33 -25.48 -33.34
CA SER A 154 16.41 -26.12 -32.58
C SER A 154 16.75 -25.38 -31.29
N ALA A 155 16.40 -24.10 -31.18
CA ALA A 155 16.66 -23.29 -30.00
C ALA A 155 15.83 -23.71 -28.77
N SER A 156 14.64 -24.30 -28.97
CA SER A 156 13.82 -24.81 -27.86
C SER A 156 12.76 -25.80 -28.33
N THR A 157 12.28 -26.62 -27.40
CA THR A 157 11.18 -27.58 -27.63
C THR A 157 9.85 -26.92 -28.02
N SER A 158 9.64 -25.65 -27.66
CA SER A 158 8.44 -24.88 -28.02
C SER A 158 8.75 -23.38 -28.09
N ILE A 159 8.10 -22.68 -29.02
CA ILE A 159 8.24 -21.23 -29.19
C ILE A 159 7.79 -20.48 -27.94
N THR A 160 6.75 -20.96 -27.24
CA THR A 160 6.24 -20.36 -26.00
C THR A 160 7.28 -20.43 -24.87
N LYS A 161 7.97 -21.58 -24.74
CA LYS A 161 9.08 -21.74 -23.80
C LYS A 161 10.26 -20.84 -24.15
N PHE A 162 10.62 -20.75 -25.42
CA PHE A 162 11.66 -19.84 -25.91
C PHE A 162 11.35 -18.38 -25.59
N ILE A 163 10.14 -17.92 -25.93
CA ILE A 163 9.65 -16.57 -25.62
C ILE A 163 9.71 -16.30 -24.11
N THR A 164 9.23 -17.25 -23.30
CA THR A 164 9.26 -17.12 -21.83
C THR A 164 10.69 -16.96 -21.31
N HIS A 165 11.64 -17.78 -21.81
CA HIS A 165 13.04 -17.69 -21.43
C HIS A 165 13.66 -16.34 -21.85
N LYS A 166 13.40 -15.90 -23.08
CA LYS A 166 13.93 -14.61 -23.58
C LYS A 166 13.37 -13.41 -22.83
N LEU A 167 12.08 -13.44 -22.47
CA LEU A 167 11.48 -12.38 -21.65
C LEU A 167 12.11 -12.29 -20.26
N LYS A 168 12.50 -13.44 -19.66
CA LYS A 168 13.22 -13.47 -18.39
C LYS A 168 14.65 -12.92 -18.52
N GLU A 169 15.35 -13.29 -19.60
CA GLU A 169 16.69 -12.79 -19.91
C GLU A 169 16.71 -11.27 -20.12
N LEU A 170 15.65 -10.71 -20.70
CA LEU A 170 15.47 -9.27 -20.93
C LEU A 170 14.86 -8.51 -19.73
N ASP A 171 14.69 -9.17 -18.57
CA ASP A 171 14.04 -8.64 -17.37
C ASP A 171 12.62 -8.06 -17.62
N GLN A 172 11.93 -8.58 -18.65
CA GLN A 172 10.56 -8.22 -19.01
C GLN A 172 9.51 -9.14 -18.37
N LEU A 173 9.96 -10.23 -17.74
CA LEU A 173 9.17 -11.20 -17.00
C LEU A 173 10.02 -11.76 -15.85
N THR A 174 9.49 -11.77 -14.62
CA THR A 174 10.24 -12.26 -13.45
C THR A 174 9.52 -13.36 -12.68
N ASP A 175 10.30 -14.27 -12.10
CA ASP A 175 9.86 -15.32 -11.17
C ASP A 175 9.99 -14.90 -9.70
N THR A 176 10.66 -13.78 -9.42
CA THR A 176 10.95 -13.32 -8.06
C THR A 176 10.84 -11.81 -7.95
N VAL A 177 10.22 -11.32 -6.87
CA VAL A 177 10.12 -9.90 -6.59
C VAL A 177 10.65 -9.64 -5.17
N ASN A 178 11.46 -8.59 -5.03
CA ASN A 178 11.98 -8.16 -3.73
C ASN A 178 10.84 -7.53 -2.90
N PRO A 179 10.60 -7.97 -1.65
CA PRO A 179 9.55 -7.40 -0.80
C PRO A 179 9.64 -5.88 -0.60
N ASN A 180 10.86 -5.31 -0.56
CA ASN A 180 11.06 -3.87 -0.43
C ASN A 180 10.49 -3.07 -1.61
N TYR A 181 10.26 -3.72 -2.75
CA TYR A 181 9.60 -3.09 -3.89
C TYR A 181 8.15 -2.70 -3.55
N LEU A 182 7.46 -3.49 -2.72
CA LEU A 182 6.10 -3.18 -2.27
C LEU A 182 6.11 -1.95 -1.36
N VAL A 183 7.04 -1.89 -0.40
CA VAL A 183 7.18 -0.73 0.50
C VAL A 183 7.47 0.55 -0.27
N ARG A 184 8.36 0.50 -1.27
CA ARG A 184 8.72 1.67 -2.08
C ARG A 184 7.56 2.21 -2.94
N ASN A 185 6.67 1.32 -3.39
CA ASN A 185 5.53 1.69 -4.23
C ASN A 185 4.21 1.76 -3.44
N TRP A 186 4.28 1.68 -2.11
CA TRP A 186 3.12 1.76 -1.23
C TRP A 186 2.53 3.16 -1.25
N SER A 187 1.20 3.26 -1.21
CA SER A 187 0.51 4.55 -1.16
C SER A 187 0.71 5.22 0.20
N PRO A 188 1.24 6.46 0.28
CA PRO A 188 1.47 7.12 1.56
C PRO A 188 0.17 7.44 2.34
N ILE A 189 -0.99 7.29 1.70
CA ILE A 189 -2.31 7.60 2.28
C ILE A 189 -2.97 6.36 2.87
N SER A 190 -2.67 5.15 2.36
CA SER A 190 -3.29 3.93 2.87
C SER A 190 -2.42 3.26 3.93
N GLN A 191 -3.01 3.07 5.12
CA GLN A 191 -2.38 2.32 6.20
C GLN A 191 -2.34 0.81 5.91
N GLU A 192 -3.18 0.35 4.99
CA GLU A 192 -3.30 -1.06 4.63
C GLU A 192 -3.32 -1.18 3.11
N TRP A 193 -2.79 -2.29 2.61
CA TRP A 193 -2.85 -2.60 1.18
C TRP A 193 -3.32 -4.04 1.01
N SER A 194 -4.54 -4.20 0.48
CA SER A 194 -5.12 -5.53 0.29
C SER A 194 -4.28 -6.37 -0.67
N THR A 195 -4.19 -7.67 -0.39
CA THR A 195 -3.46 -8.61 -1.26
C THR A 195 -4.05 -8.69 -2.66
N ARG A 196 -5.37 -8.49 -2.81
CA ARG A 196 -6.01 -8.33 -4.12
C ARG A 196 -5.46 -7.12 -4.87
N GLN A 197 -5.43 -5.94 -4.25
CA GLN A 197 -4.89 -4.73 -4.87
C GLN A 197 -3.40 -4.87 -5.18
N VAL A 198 -2.62 -5.53 -4.31
CA VAL A 198 -1.21 -5.85 -4.58
C VAL A 198 -1.11 -6.66 -5.86
N ARG A 199 -1.84 -7.78 -5.96
CA ARG A 199 -1.89 -8.60 -7.19
C ARG A 199 -2.24 -7.74 -8.40
N ASP A 200 -3.32 -6.98 -8.29
CA ASP A 200 -3.85 -6.21 -9.41
C ASP A 200 -2.86 -5.15 -9.87
N ALA A 201 -2.11 -4.51 -8.96
CA ALA A 201 -1.06 -3.54 -9.31
C ALA A 201 0.02 -4.13 -10.24
N PHE A 202 0.48 -5.37 -9.98
CA PHE A 202 1.48 -6.05 -10.82
C PHE A 202 0.98 -6.33 -12.25
N PHE A 203 -0.30 -6.66 -12.40
CA PHE A 203 -0.87 -6.99 -13.72
C PHE A 203 -1.49 -5.78 -14.43
N ALA A 204 -1.82 -4.71 -13.72
CA ALA A 204 -2.44 -3.52 -14.28
C ALA A 204 -1.43 -2.46 -14.74
N SER A 205 -0.36 -2.24 -13.96
CA SER A 205 0.56 -1.12 -14.17
C SER A 205 1.89 -1.59 -14.76
N PRO A 206 2.40 -0.96 -15.83
CA PRO A 206 3.69 -1.30 -16.43
C PRO A 206 4.89 -0.78 -15.62
N ARG A 207 4.63 -0.03 -14.53
CA ARG A 207 5.67 0.38 -13.57
C ARG A 207 6.11 -0.79 -12.70
N PHE A 208 5.20 -1.71 -12.40
CA PHE A 208 5.49 -2.92 -11.65
C PHE A 208 6.18 -3.94 -12.57
N PRO A 209 7.15 -4.72 -12.05
CA PRO A 209 7.75 -5.79 -12.83
C PRO A 209 6.68 -6.82 -13.18
N ARG A 210 6.66 -7.29 -14.42
CA ARG A 210 5.68 -8.29 -14.85
C ARG A 210 6.03 -9.64 -14.25
N VAL A 211 5.16 -10.15 -13.38
CA VAL A 211 5.34 -11.46 -12.73
C VAL A 211 4.73 -12.58 -13.58
N ILE A 212 5.38 -13.76 -13.58
CA ILE A 212 4.88 -14.91 -14.35
C ILE A 212 3.53 -15.43 -13.86
N SER A 213 3.30 -15.40 -12.55
CA SER A 213 2.10 -15.94 -11.92
C SER A 213 1.83 -15.25 -10.58
N GLN A 214 0.59 -15.42 -10.09
CA GLN A 214 0.18 -14.92 -8.78
C GLN A 214 0.96 -15.58 -7.64
N GLU A 215 1.49 -16.79 -7.86
CA GLU A 215 2.32 -17.52 -6.89
C GLU A 215 3.58 -16.72 -6.51
N VAL A 216 4.16 -15.99 -7.46
CA VAL A 216 5.33 -15.11 -7.20
C VAL A 216 4.97 -14.05 -6.17
N ILE A 217 3.77 -13.48 -6.28
CA ILE A 217 3.28 -12.43 -5.38
C ILE A 217 3.09 -13.01 -3.98
N LYS A 218 2.47 -14.19 -3.86
CA LYS A 218 2.33 -14.90 -2.57
C LYS A 218 3.69 -15.18 -1.93
N ARG A 219 4.66 -15.67 -2.70
CA ARG A 219 6.04 -15.91 -2.23
C ARG A 219 6.72 -14.62 -1.76
N THR A 220 6.51 -13.51 -2.46
CA THR A 220 7.04 -12.20 -2.06
C THR A 220 6.41 -11.71 -0.77
N ILE A 221 5.10 -11.94 -0.56
CA ILE A 221 4.42 -11.62 0.71
C ILE A 221 5.00 -12.46 1.84
N VAL A 222 5.06 -13.79 1.68
CA VAL A 222 5.65 -14.71 2.69
C VAL A 222 7.05 -14.27 3.08
N ARG A 223 7.89 -13.96 2.09
CA ARG A 223 9.27 -13.50 2.34
C ARG A 223 9.30 -12.15 3.05
N GLY A 224 8.48 -11.19 2.63
CA GLY A 224 8.41 -9.88 3.29
C GLY A 224 7.96 -9.95 4.74
N VAL A 225 7.01 -10.84 5.05
CA VAL A 225 6.53 -11.10 6.42
C VAL A 225 7.61 -11.79 7.25
N SER A 226 8.26 -12.82 6.69
CA SER A 226 9.32 -13.56 7.37
C SER A 226 10.55 -12.69 7.63
N ASP A 227 10.90 -11.79 6.70
CA ASP A 227 12.02 -10.84 6.82
C ASP A 227 11.66 -9.61 7.70
N GLY A 228 10.41 -9.48 8.18
CA GLY A 228 9.97 -8.36 9.01
C GLY A 228 9.91 -7.01 8.28
N VAL A 229 9.71 -7.03 6.96
CA VAL A 229 9.61 -5.83 6.12
C VAL A 229 8.22 -5.19 6.24
N PHE A 230 7.18 -6.02 6.32
CA PHE A 230 5.78 -5.62 6.53
C PHE A 230 5.03 -6.76 7.21
N GLY A 231 3.90 -6.46 7.86
CA GLY A 231 3.01 -7.47 8.43
C GLY A 231 1.99 -7.99 7.41
N TYR A 232 1.44 -9.17 7.65
CA TYR A 232 0.27 -9.69 6.95
C TYR A 232 -0.86 -9.88 7.96
N ALA A 233 -2.02 -9.32 7.67
CA ALA A 233 -3.15 -9.32 8.58
C ALA A 233 -4.48 -9.52 7.85
N GLY A 234 -5.38 -10.30 8.46
CA GLY A 234 -6.80 -10.30 8.11
C GLY A 234 -7.47 -9.06 8.68
N VAL A 235 -8.18 -8.30 7.85
CA VAL A 235 -8.91 -7.08 8.21
C VAL A 235 -10.36 -7.46 8.44
N ASN A 236 -10.75 -7.55 9.71
CA ASN A 236 -12.15 -7.73 10.08
C ASN A 236 -12.84 -6.38 10.33
N PRO A 237 -14.17 -6.26 10.13
CA PRO A 237 -14.94 -5.03 10.39
C PRO A 237 -14.85 -4.51 11.83
N LEU A 238 -14.37 -5.34 12.76
CA LEU A 238 -14.14 -5.01 14.17
C LEU A 238 -12.70 -4.55 14.46
N ASN A 239 -11.91 -4.25 13.43
CA ASN A 239 -10.51 -3.79 13.52
C ASN A 239 -9.57 -4.74 14.28
N ARG A 240 -9.91 -6.03 14.31
CA ARG A 240 -9.03 -7.08 14.83
C ARG A 240 -8.22 -7.65 13.67
N TYR A 241 -6.91 -7.45 13.72
CA TYR A 241 -5.98 -8.09 12.82
C TYR A 241 -5.87 -9.59 13.14
N GLU A 242 -6.73 -10.38 12.49
CA GLU A 242 -6.79 -11.83 12.65
C GLU A 242 -7.08 -12.50 11.29
N PRO A 243 -6.22 -13.41 10.80
CA PRO A 243 -4.95 -13.82 11.41
C PRO A 243 -3.87 -12.74 11.21
N PHE A 244 -2.87 -12.67 12.10
CA PHE A 244 -1.79 -11.66 12.06
C PHE A 244 -0.42 -12.32 12.07
N TYR A 245 0.45 -11.92 11.15
CA TYR A 245 1.80 -12.42 11.01
C TYR A 245 2.80 -11.30 10.76
N PHE A 246 3.89 -11.30 11.52
CA PHE A 246 5.02 -10.38 11.35
C PHE A 246 6.28 -11.02 11.92
N ASN A 247 7.40 -10.92 11.19
CA ASN A 247 8.72 -11.42 11.59
C ASN A 247 8.70 -12.91 12.03
N GLN A 248 7.89 -13.72 11.35
CA GLN A 248 7.73 -15.15 11.61
C GLN A 248 7.61 -15.93 10.31
N PRO A 249 8.08 -17.19 10.26
CA PRO A 249 7.99 -18.01 9.06
C PRO A 249 6.53 -18.29 8.74
N MET A 250 6.18 -18.16 7.46
CA MET A 250 4.83 -18.34 6.94
C MET A 250 4.85 -19.29 5.74
N SER A 251 3.78 -20.08 5.58
CA SER A 251 3.61 -20.92 4.40
C SER A 251 2.92 -20.17 3.26
N ILE A 252 3.28 -20.48 2.02
CA ILE A 252 2.62 -19.90 0.82
C ILE A 252 1.12 -20.22 0.80
N LEU A 253 0.72 -21.36 1.38
CA LEU A 253 -0.68 -21.79 1.44
C LEU A 253 -1.53 -20.94 2.39
N GLU A 254 -0.92 -20.28 3.37
CA GLU A 254 -1.61 -19.39 4.33
C GLU A 254 -1.90 -18.02 3.72
N VAL A 255 -1.24 -17.68 2.61
CA VAL A 255 -1.47 -16.41 1.92
C VAL A 255 -2.64 -16.53 0.95
N GLU A 256 -3.74 -15.92 1.34
CA GLU A 256 -4.92 -15.73 0.50
C GLU A 256 -4.89 -14.37 -0.19
N ILE A 257 -5.31 -14.36 -1.46
CA ILE A 257 -5.49 -13.13 -2.25
C ILE A 257 -6.96 -12.72 -2.16
N SER A 258 -7.26 -11.80 -1.25
CA SER A 258 -8.61 -11.33 -0.99
C SER A 258 -8.62 -9.83 -0.67
N ASP A 259 -9.82 -9.25 -0.50
CA ASP A 259 -9.96 -7.89 0.03
C ASP A 259 -9.91 -7.87 1.57
N ASP A 260 -10.19 -9.01 2.21
CA ASP A 260 -10.20 -9.19 3.66
C ASP A 260 -8.79 -9.48 4.21
N THR A 261 -7.80 -9.68 3.36
CA THR A 261 -6.39 -9.93 3.72
C THR A 261 -5.51 -8.83 3.16
N SER A 262 -4.77 -8.17 4.04
CA SER A 262 -3.95 -7.00 3.72
C SER A 262 -2.54 -7.16 4.24
N ILE A 263 -1.60 -6.51 3.55
CA ILE A 263 -0.30 -6.21 4.11
C ILE A 263 -0.38 -4.89 4.87
N ILE A 264 0.35 -4.79 5.98
CA ILE A 264 0.42 -3.59 6.82
C ILE A 264 1.87 -3.13 6.98
N PRO A 265 2.13 -1.81 7.10
CA PRO A 265 3.46 -1.28 7.33
C PRO A 265 4.11 -1.87 8.58
N ARG A 266 5.44 -1.89 8.57
CA ARG A 266 6.25 -2.39 9.69
C ARG A 266 5.89 -1.70 11.00
N GLU A 267 5.73 -0.38 10.97
CA GLU A 267 5.46 0.45 12.15
C GLU A 267 4.12 0.07 12.80
N VAL A 268 3.10 -0.22 11.97
CA VAL A 268 1.79 -0.68 12.45
C VAL A 268 1.90 -2.08 13.01
N ALA A 269 2.60 -2.99 12.34
CA ALA A 269 2.81 -4.35 12.83
C ALA A 269 3.54 -4.39 14.18
N GLU A 270 4.56 -3.55 14.35
CA GLU A 270 5.29 -3.41 15.62
C GLU A 270 4.37 -2.90 16.75
N SER A 271 3.51 -1.91 16.47
CA SER A 271 2.54 -1.42 17.46
C SER A 271 1.53 -2.50 17.89
N VAL A 272 1.06 -3.34 16.96
CA VAL A 272 0.13 -4.44 17.26
C VAL A 272 0.78 -5.52 18.13
N ILE A 273 2.07 -5.79 17.93
CA ILE A 273 2.83 -6.73 18.79
C ILE A 273 3.00 -6.13 20.17
N GLN A 274 3.38 -4.85 20.27
CA GLN A 274 3.51 -4.16 21.55
C GLN A 274 2.19 -4.18 22.32
N GLU A 275 1.05 -3.92 21.68
CA GLU A 275 -0.27 -4.01 22.33
C GLU A 275 -0.61 -5.43 22.81
N LYS A 276 -0.19 -6.47 22.08
CA LYS A 276 -0.41 -7.89 22.46
C LYS A 276 0.49 -8.36 23.59
N GLU A 277 1.74 -7.90 23.61
CA GLU A 277 2.74 -8.25 24.62
C GLU A 277 2.68 -7.33 25.85
N MET A 278 1.98 -6.20 25.75
CA MET A 278 1.83 -5.24 26.85
C MET A 278 1.23 -5.94 28.07
N ASP A 279 1.93 -5.81 29.19
CA ASP A 279 1.40 -6.25 30.47
C ASP A 279 0.16 -5.41 30.81
N THR A 280 -0.97 -6.11 30.95
CA THR A 280 -2.27 -5.51 31.28
C THR A 280 -2.51 -5.47 32.78
N THR A 281 -1.55 -5.88 33.61
CA THR A 281 -1.65 -5.71 35.07
C THR A 281 -1.59 -4.23 35.43
N VAL A 282 -2.61 -3.75 36.15
CA VAL A 282 -2.65 -2.37 36.60
C VAL A 282 -1.71 -2.22 37.79
N ALA A 283 -0.75 -1.31 37.69
CA ALA A 283 0.16 -0.94 38.78
C ALA A 283 -0.19 0.41 39.41
N ARG A 284 -0.73 1.36 38.61
CA ARG A 284 -1.10 2.70 39.07
C ARG A 284 -2.36 3.20 38.36
N ILE A 285 -3.21 3.90 39.08
CA ILE A 285 -4.39 4.58 38.53
C ILE A 285 -4.25 6.08 38.78
N GLU A 286 -4.50 6.90 37.76
CA GLU A 286 -4.53 8.35 37.89
C GLU A 286 -5.93 8.86 37.54
N VAL A 287 -6.54 9.62 38.44
CA VAL A 287 -7.86 10.21 38.25
C VAL A 287 -7.70 11.71 38.02
N ARG A 288 -8.26 12.23 36.92
CA ARG A 288 -8.27 13.67 36.61
C ARG A 288 -9.69 14.20 36.50
N PRO A 289 -9.99 15.41 37.01
CA PRO A 289 -9.08 16.32 37.73
C PRO A 289 -8.75 15.82 39.16
N PRO A 290 -7.57 16.19 39.72
CA PRO A 290 -7.10 15.65 41.00
C PRO A 290 -7.84 16.23 42.22
N GLU A 291 -8.23 17.50 42.21
CA GLU A 291 -9.12 18.13 43.19
C GLU A 291 -9.87 19.28 42.51
N THR A 292 -11.19 19.37 42.70
CA THR A 292 -12.01 20.50 42.23
C THR A 292 -13.10 20.80 43.25
N PRO A 293 -13.27 22.06 43.69
CA PRO A 293 -14.41 22.43 44.52
C PRO A 293 -15.70 22.33 43.69
N LEU A 294 -16.70 21.61 44.19
CA LEU A 294 -17.97 21.40 43.51
C LEU A 294 -19.12 22.02 44.30
N LYS A 295 -20.12 22.53 43.58
CA LYS A 295 -21.39 22.97 44.16
C LYS A 295 -22.36 21.78 44.29
N PRO A 296 -23.27 21.76 45.28
CA PRO A 296 -24.33 20.76 45.35
C PRO A 296 -25.11 20.66 44.02
N GLY A 297 -25.27 19.46 43.48
CA GLY A 297 -25.94 19.21 42.18
C GLY A 297 -25.11 19.56 40.91
N GLN A 298 -23.86 20.01 41.05
CA GLN A 298 -22.98 20.23 39.90
C GLN A 298 -22.37 18.92 39.42
N LYS A 299 -22.65 18.54 38.16
CA LYS A 299 -22.05 17.37 37.52
C LYS A 299 -20.62 17.65 37.09
N GLN A 300 -19.70 16.74 37.44
CA GLN A 300 -18.29 16.80 37.06
C GLN A 300 -17.83 15.48 36.46
N GLU A 301 -17.14 15.53 35.31
CA GLU A 301 -16.53 14.35 34.70
C GLU A 301 -15.14 14.10 35.30
N PHE A 302 -14.91 12.87 35.75
CA PHE A 302 -13.62 12.34 36.19
C PHE A 302 -13.16 11.25 35.22
N ARG A 303 -11.95 11.39 34.68
CA ARG A 303 -11.32 10.39 33.81
C ARG A 303 -10.26 9.63 34.59
N ALA A 304 -10.38 8.31 34.64
CA ALA A 304 -9.36 7.43 35.18
C ALA A 304 -8.48 6.87 34.05
N THR A 305 -7.17 7.04 34.18
CA THR A 305 -6.16 6.43 33.30
C THR A 305 -5.44 5.34 34.08
N LEU A 306 -5.44 4.12 33.54
CA LEU A 306 -4.75 2.96 34.12
C LEU A 306 -3.32 2.88 33.56
N TYR A 307 -2.35 2.56 34.41
CA TYR A 307 -0.95 2.39 34.05
C TYR A 307 -0.42 1.03 34.49
N ASN A 308 0.37 0.37 33.65
CA ASN A 308 1.14 -0.83 34.02
C ASN A 308 2.44 -0.47 34.78
N ALA A 309 3.20 -1.48 35.19
CA ALA A 309 4.47 -1.29 35.92
C ALA A 309 5.53 -0.49 35.13
N GLU A 310 5.41 -0.45 33.80
CA GLU A 310 6.28 0.29 32.89
C GLU A 310 5.76 1.72 32.58
N ASN A 311 4.73 2.19 33.31
CA ASN A 311 4.03 3.47 33.07
C ASN A 311 3.36 3.59 31.68
N GLN A 312 3.06 2.47 31.01
CA GLN A 312 2.27 2.47 29.77
C GLN A 312 0.77 2.47 30.11
N THR A 313 -0.03 3.17 29.31
CA THR A 313 -1.48 3.32 29.54
C THR A 313 -2.25 2.07 29.11
N ILE A 314 -3.04 1.50 30.01
CA ILE A 314 -3.90 0.34 29.75
C ILE A 314 -5.31 0.82 29.41
N SER A 315 -5.79 0.51 28.20
CA SER A 315 -7.16 0.86 27.77
C SER A 315 -8.09 -0.36 27.65
N SER A 316 -7.57 -1.57 27.86
CA SER A 316 -8.32 -2.83 27.69
C SER A 316 -9.21 -3.20 28.88
N LYS A 317 -9.04 -2.55 30.04
CA LYS A 317 -9.75 -2.85 31.29
C LYS A 317 -10.76 -1.77 31.66
N LYS A 318 -11.89 -2.19 32.22
CA LYS A 318 -12.94 -1.29 32.71
C LYS A 318 -12.63 -0.85 34.14
N VAL A 319 -12.84 0.44 34.41
CA VAL A 319 -12.66 1.03 35.74
C VAL A 319 -13.97 0.95 36.52
N CYS A 320 -13.92 0.45 37.76
CA CYS A 320 -15.05 0.47 38.67
C CYS A 320 -14.99 1.72 39.56
N TRP A 321 -16.03 2.54 39.49
CA TRP A 321 -16.15 3.78 40.27
C TRP A 321 -16.98 3.57 41.54
N LYS A 322 -16.54 4.20 42.63
CA LYS A 322 -17.32 4.34 43.87
C LYS A 322 -17.22 5.78 44.35
N ALA A 323 -18.31 6.30 44.90
CA ALA A 323 -18.34 7.64 45.46
C ALA A 323 -18.90 7.65 46.89
N ILE A 324 -18.42 8.60 47.68
CA ILE A 324 -18.86 8.92 49.03
C ILE A 324 -19.23 10.41 49.01
N GLY A 325 -20.43 10.76 49.47
CA GLY A 325 -20.95 12.13 49.42
C GLY A 325 -21.60 12.53 48.10
N GLY A 326 -22.04 11.56 47.29
CA GLY A 326 -22.73 11.75 46.01
C GLY A 326 -22.85 10.46 45.20
N GLU A 327 -23.40 10.56 43.99
CA GLU A 327 -23.51 9.46 43.03
C GLU A 327 -22.51 9.63 41.89
N ILE A 328 -21.89 8.53 41.44
CA ILE A 328 -21.03 8.52 40.26
C ILE A 328 -21.51 7.48 39.25
N THR A 329 -21.58 7.89 37.98
CA THR A 329 -21.96 7.01 36.87
C THR A 329 -20.79 6.13 36.43
N GLU A 330 -21.09 5.04 35.71
CA GLU A 330 -20.06 4.16 35.12
C GLU A 330 -19.09 4.88 34.16
N ASN A 331 -19.53 6.01 33.58
CA ASN A 331 -18.72 6.85 32.70
C ASN A 331 -17.84 7.87 33.46
N GLY A 332 -17.84 7.85 34.80
CA GLY A 332 -17.03 8.75 35.62
C GLY A 332 -17.64 10.13 35.86
N VAL A 333 -18.93 10.34 35.58
CA VAL A 333 -19.63 11.59 35.91
C VAL A 333 -20.15 11.53 37.33
N PHE A 334 -19.63 12.39 38.21
CA PHE A 334 -20.00 12.51 39.62
C PHE A 334 -20.96 13.68 39.86
N GLU A 335 -21.93 13.46 40.74
CA GLU A 335 -22.90 14.46 41.22
C GLU A 335 -22.93 14.44 42.76
N PRO A 336 -22.51 15.54 43.42
CA PRO A 336 -22.48 15.62 44.89
C PRO A 336 -23.89 15.72 45.48
N GLU A 337 -24.13 14.97 46.56
CA GLU A 337 -25.41 14.95 47.28
C GLU A 337 -25.52 16.11 48.28
N SER A 338 -26.75 16.59 48.48
CA SER A 338 -27.05 17.69 49.39
C SER A 338 -26.78 17.28 50.85
N GLY A 339 -25.88 17.98 51.55
CA GLY A 339 -25.61 17.78 52.99
C GLY A 339 -24.21 17.26 53.34
N TYR A 340 -23.39 16.91 52.35
CA TYR A 340 -21.96 16.62 52.54
C TYR A 340 -21.12 17.88 52.35
N THR A 341 -20.09 18.08 53.17
CA THR A 341 -19.10 19.17 53.02
C THR A 341 -17.83 18.73 52.28
N SER A 342 -17.67 17.43 52.11
CA SER A 342 -16.58 16.80 51.35
C SER A 342 -17.09 15.54 50.65
N PHE A 343 -16.47 15.22 49.52
CA PHE A 343 -16.73 14.00 48.76
C PHE A 343 -15.43 13.23 48.53
N GLY A 344 -15.56 11.92 48.33
CA GLY A 344 -14.46 11.04 47.97
C GLY A 344 -14.87 10.15 46.81
N ILE A 345 -14.10 10.17 45.72
CA ILE A 345 -14.31 9.32 44.54
C ILE A 345 -13.15 8.35 44.45
N THR A 346 -13.47 7.06 44.44
CA THR A 346 -12.48 5.98 44.31
C THR A 346 -12.67 5.28 42.97
N ALA A 347 -11.64 5.34 42.12
CA ALA A 347 -11.50 4.49 40.94
C ALA A 347 -10.75 3.22 41.32
N SER A 348 -11.23 2.05 40.85
CA SER A 348 -10.64 0.75 41.16
C SER A 348 -10.53 -0.14 39.92
N CYS A 349 -9.42 -0.88 39.79
CA CYS A 349 -9.22 -1.90 38.76
C CYS A 349 -8.25 -2.99 39.25
N ASP A 350 -8.61 -4.26 39.03
CA ASP A 350 -7.97 -5.49 39.53
C ASP A 350 -7.81 -5.56 41.05
N ASP A 351 -6.94 -4.72 41.63
CA ASP A 351 -6.75 -4.52 43.09
C ASP A 351 -6.16 -3.13 43.42
N VAL A 352 -5.86 -2.31 42.40
CA VAL A 352 -5.32 -0.97 42.57
C VAL A 352 -6.47 0.01 42.69
N THR A 353 -6.37 0.95 43.63
CA THR A 353 -7.35 2.01 43.82
C THR A 353 -6.68 3.36 43.83
N ALA A 354 -7.35 4.36 43.25
CA ALA A 354 -6.98 5.76 43.36
C ALA A 354 -8.19 6.53 43.89
N THR A 355 -7.98 7.32 44.94
CA THR A 355 -9.03 8.12 45.55
C THR A 355 -8.71 9.59 45.39
N VAL A 356 -9.69 10.34 44.91
CA VAL A 356 -9.70 11.79 44.84
C VAL A 356 -10.69 12.30 45.88
N THR A 357 -10.27 13.28 46.67
CA THR A 357 -11.13 13.98 47.62
C THR A 357 -11.37 15.40 47.16
N GLY A 358 -12.53 15.95 47.48
CA GLY A 358 -12.85 17.34 47.19
C GLY A 358 -13.81 17.92 48.23
N THR A 359 -13.96 19.23 48.21
CA THR A 359 -14.88 19.96 49.09
C THR A 359 -16.15 20.33 48.34
N VAL A 360 -17.28 20.17 49.03
CA VAL A 360 -18.57 20.70 48.59
C VAL A 360 -18.82 21.94 49.41
N SER A 361 -18.84 23.11 48.78
CA SER A 361 -19.07 24.37 49.47
C SER A 361 -20.11 25.20 48.75
N ASP A 362 -21.08 25.65 49.53
CA ASP A 362 -22.21 26.49 49.11
C ASP A 362 -21.86 27.98 49.09
N ASN A 363 -20.56 28.32 49.08
CA ASN A 363 -20.12 29.67 49.39
C ASN A 363 -20.68 30.68 48.37
N LYS A 364 -21.63 31.49 48.87
CA LYS A 364 -21.98 32.79 48.32
C LYS A 364 -20.71 33.60 48.10
N GLU A 365 -20.75 34.43 47.06
CA GLU A 365 -19.81 35.53 46.84
C GLU A 365 -19.40 36.17 48.17
N LYS A 366 -18.09 36.20 48.43
CA LYS A 366 -17.53 37.19 49.33
C LYS A 366 -17.04 38.34 48.47
N GLU A 367 -17.72 39.47 48.58
CA GLU A 367 -17.18 40.79 48.27
C GLU A 367 -15.91 41.08 49.10
N PRO A 368 -15.03 41.96 48.61
CA PRO A 368 -13.60 41.93 48.90
C PRO A 368 -13.23 42.74 50.15
N GLU A 369 -12.37 42.18 51.00
CA GLU A 369 -11.60 42.96 51.99
C GLU A 369 -10.18 43.20 51.45
N GLU A 370 -9.75 44.44 51.61
CA GLU A 370 -8.60 45.10 51.01
C GLU A 370 -7.27 44.39 51.32
N MET A 371 -6.47 44.15 50.28
CA MET A 371 -5.03 43.93 50.38
C MET A 371 -4.30 44.85 49.38
N GLU A 372 -3.17 45.36 49.83
CA GLU A 372 -2.30 46.37 49.23
C GLU A 372 -1.84 46.04 47.80
N PRO A 373 -1.49 47.06 46.97
CA PRO A 373 -1.58 46.96 45.52
C PRO A 373 -0.51 46.05 44.92
N GLU A 374 -0.95 44.93 44.34
CA GLU A 374 -0.10 44.01 43.60
C GLU A 374 0.18 44.54 42.18
N LYS A 375 1.46 44.57 41.80
CA LYS A 375 1.93 44.99 40.47
C LYS A 375 1.51 43.99 39.40
N ILE A 376 0.67 44.41 38.48
CA ILE A 376 0.22 43.60 37.33
C ILE A 376 1.12 43.87 36.13
N ILE A 377 1.63 42.80 35.51
CA ILE A 377 2.35 42.84 34.23
C ILE A 377 1.31 42.73 33.11
N THR A 378 1.23 43.75 32.25
CA THR A 378 0.10 43.93 31.30
C THR A 378 0.42 43.55 29.86
N SER A 379 1.64 43.17 29.52
CA SER A 379 1.96 42.63 28.20
C SER A 379 3.23 41.77 28.27
N LEU A 380 3.22 40.63 27.61
CA LEU A 380 4.40 39.79 27.41
C LEU A 380 4.72 39.74 25.91
N GLU A 381 5.94 40.12 25.54
CA GLU A 381 6.40 40.15 24.15
C GLU A 381 7.61 39.21 24.03
N LEU A 382 7.45 38.13 23.26
CA LEU A 382 8.47 37.08 23.12
C LEU A 382 9.03 37.10 21.69
N SER A 383 10.32 37.42 21.54
CA SER A 383 11.04 37.34 20.26
C SER A 383 12.43 36.72 20.47
N GLY A 384 12.89 35.88 19.54
CA GLY A 384 14.23 35.29 19.64
C GLY A 384 14.74 34.64 18.35
N GLU A 385 16.07 34.66 18.18
CA GLU A 385 16.78 34.01 17.07
C GLU A 385 17.01 32.53 17.33
N ILE A 386 16.83 31.70 16.30
CA ILE A 386 17.00 30.25 16.37
C ILE A 386 18.50 29.90 16.29
N PRO A 387 19.08 29.21 17.30
CA PRO A 387 20.48 28.81 17.29
C PRO A 387 20.79 27.85 16.12
N HIS A 388 21.93 28.06 15.45
CA HIS A 388 22.35 27.31 14.25
C HIS A 388 22.32 25.77 14.39
N ARG A 389 22.50 25.25 15.61
CA ARG A 389 22.45 23.81 15.91
C ARG A 389 21.06 23.18 15.77
N GLN A 390 19.99 23.96 15.86
CA GLN A 390 18.61 23.46 15.76
C GLN A 390 17.99 23.61 14.36
N TRP A 391 18.74 24.20 13.42
CA TRP A 391 18.26 24.48 12.06
C TRP A 391 17.85 23.22 11.29
N ALA A 392 18.54 22.09 11.47
CA ALA A 392 18.25 20.85 10.75
C ALA A 392 16.91 20.19 11.16
N ASN A 393 16.44 20.42 12.39
CA ASN A 393 15.15 19.93 12.87
C ASN A 393 14.02 20.90 12.52
N PHE A 394 14.26 22.20 12.65
CA PHE A 394 13.32 23.24 12.24
C PHE A 394 13.05 23.18 10.72
N TYR A 395 14.09 22.99 9.91
CA TYR A 395 13.95 22.81 8.47
C TYR A 395 13.13 21.55 8.12
N ARG A 396 13.39 20.41 8.76
CA ARG A 396 12.68 19.14 8.46
C ARG A 396 11.21 19.18 8.85
N ARG A 397 10.87 19.75 10.00
CA ARG A 397 9.51 19.70 10.56
C ARG A 397 8.63 20.86 10.09
N VAL A 398 9.20 22.03 9.80
CA VAL A 398 8.44 23.25 9.55
C VAL A 398 8.68 23.79 8.14
N LEU A 399 9.93 23.95 7.71
CA LEU A 399 10.25 24.60 6.42
C LEU A 399 10.15 23.69 5.19
N SER A 400 10.33 22.37 5.35
CA SER A 400 10.28 21.38 4.25
C SER A 400 8.91 21.33 3.56
N ARG A 401 7.85 21.80 4.25
CA ARG A 401 6.49 21.89 3.72
C ARG A 401 6.27 23.11 2.81
N PHE A 402 7.22 24.05 2.79
CA PHE A 402 7.13 25.31 2.04
C PHE A 402 8.38 25.57 1.16
N SER A 403 9.17 24.53 0.87
CA SER A 403 10.49 24.65 0.23
C SER A 403 10.45 25.07 -1.25
N ASN A 404 9.30 25.03 -1.91
CA ASN A 404 9.16 25.34 -3.33
C ASN A 404 8.40 26.64 -3.64
N GLU A 405 8.00 27.42 -2.64
CA GLU A 405 7.31 28.70 -2.87
C GLU A 405 7.85 29.82 -1.97
N GLY A 406 8.61 30.73 -2.57
CA GLY A 406 8.87 32.07 -2.03
C GLY A 406 9.97 32.22 -0.98
N ARG A 407 10.31 33.48 -0.68
CA ARG A 407 11.20 33.84 0.42
C ARG A 407 10.43 33.67 1.73
N LEU A 408 10.84 32.71 2.55
CA LEU A 408 10.23 32.46 3.86
C LEU A 408 11.01 33.18 4.97
N THR A 409 10.38 34.16 5.61
CA THR A 409 10.84 34.79 6.85
C THR A 409 9.79 34.52 7.91
N VAL A 410 10.16 33.80 8.98
CA VAL A 410 9.27 33.50 10.11
C VAL A 410 9.63 34.43 11.26
N ASN A 411 8.82 35.45 11.47
CA ASN A 411 8.84 36.27 12.68
C ASN A 411 7.66 35.82 13.54
N LEU A 412 7.94 35.37 14.77
CA LEU A 412 6.93 34.93 15.72
C LEU A 412 6.86 35.99 16.81
N GLU A 413 5.70 36.62 16.94
CA GLU A 413 5.38 37.61 17.96
C GLU A 413 4.13 37.12 18.66
N ILE A 414 4.24 36.82 19.95
CA ILE A 414 3.14 36.32 20.77
C ILE A 414 2.93 37.35 21.86
N GLU A 415 1.75 37.97 21.84
CA GLU A 415 1.26 38.90 22.86
C GLU A 415 0.04 38.29 23.52
N ILE A 416 0.06 38.18 24.84
CA ILE A 416 -1.03 37.61 25.63
C ILE A 416 -1.49 38.68 26.61
N GLU A 417 -2.66 39.27 26.34
CA GLU A 417 -3.35 40.18 27.25
C GLU A 417 -4.45 39.41 27.98
N HIS A 418 -4.43 39.45 29.32
CA HIS A 418 -5.48 38.91 30.16
C HIS A 418 -5.99 40.02 31.08
N PRO A 419 -7.28 40.40 31.04
CA PRO A 419 -7.82 41.54 31.77
C PRO A 419 -7.67 41.42 33.30
N ASP A 420 -7.61 40.18 33.81
CA ASP A 420 -7.44 39.89 35.24
C ASP A 420 -5.99 39.54 35.64
N GLY A 421 -5.02 39.75 34.73
CA GLY A 421 -3.61 39.37 34.92
C GLY A 421 -3.33 37.88 34.68
N ILE A 422 -2.07 37.54 34.39
CA ILE A 422 -1.63 36.14 34.21
C ILE A 422 -0.99 35.68 35.53
N PRO A 423 -1.46 34.59 36.16
CA PRO A 423 -0.88 34.04 37.38
C PRO A 423 0.62 33.74 37.22
N LEU A 424 1.42 34.05 38.24
CA LEU A 424 2.88 33.88 38.20
C LEU A 424 3.30 32.43 37.94
N GLU A 425 2.54 31.47 38.48
CA GLU A 425 2.73 30.04 38.23
C GLU A 425 2.64 29.69 36.74
N LYS A 426 1.71 30.29 35.99
CA LYS A 426 1.61 30.06 34.54
C LYS A 426 2.78 30.66 33.76
N ILE A 427 3.34 31.77 34.25
CA ILE A 427 4.54 32.37 33.65
C ILE A 427 5.76 31.49 33.92
N GLU A 428 5.85 30.89 35.12
CA GLU A 428 6.89 29.92 35.46
C GLU A 428 6.74 28.62 34.68
N ASP A 429 5.53 28.10 34.50
CA ASP A 429 5.24 26.96 33.63
C ASP A 429 5.68 27.22 32.19
N VAL A 430 5.40 28.41 31.65
CA VAL A 430 5.87 28.80 30.32
C VAL A 430 7.40 28.87 30.27
N ARG A 431 8.08 29.38 31.32
CA ARG A 431 9.55 29.37 31.40
C ARG A 431 10.12 27.95 31.50
N VAL A 432 9.46 27.05 32.22
CA VAL A 432 9.85 25.64 32.34
C VAL A 432 9.65 24.94 30.99
N ALA A 433 8.50 25.14 30.33
CA ALA A 433 8.24 24.60 29.00
C ALA A 433 9.25 25.12 27.94
N LEU A 434 9.61 26.41 27.98
CA LEU A 434 10.64 26.98 27.10
C LEU A 434 12.04 26.39 27.40
N ARG A 435 12.32 26.06 28.65
CA ARG A 435 13.56 25.40 29.10
C ARG A 435 13.63 23.95 28.65
N GLU A 436 12.53 23.19 28.75
CA GLU A 436 12.42 21.82 28.26
C GLU A 436 12.55 21.73 26.74
N LEU A 437 12.04 22.73 26.02
CA LEU A 437 12.18 22.85 24.57
C LEU A 437 13.57 23.35 24.14
N GLY A 438 14.46 23.68 25.08
CA GLY A 438 15.86 24.04 24.82
C GLY A 438 16.05 25.41 24.17
N LEU A 439 15.10 26.34 24.34
CA LEU A 439 15.07 27.65 23.67
C LEU A 439 15.66 28.80 24.52
N ASN A 440 16.32 28.52 25.64
CA ASN A 440 16.74 29.51 26.65
C ASN A 440 17.77 30.57 26.22
N GLN A 441 18.37 30.50 25.03
CA GLN A 441 19.50 31.37 24.65
C GLN A 441 19.15 32.49 23.65
N GLY A 442 17.90 32.60 23.22
CA GLY A 442 17.48 33.63 22.25
C GLY A 442 16.25 34.45 22.65
N PHE A 443 15.46 34.00 23.63
CA PHE A 443 14.23 34.66 24.03
C PHE A 443 14.43 35.45 25.33
N HIS A 444 14.23 36.76 25.27
CA HIS A 444 14.23 37.62 26.43
C HIS A 444 12.78 37.99 26.78
N LEU A 445 12.30 37.54 27.94
CA LEU A 445 11.06 38.08 28.52
C LEU A 445 11.33 39.52 28.97
N LYS A 446 10.62 40.50 28.40
CA LYS A 446 10.54 41.85 28.94
C LYS A 446 9.19 42.05 29.62
N GLU A 447 9.23 42.33 30.91
CA GLU A 447 8.06 42.65 31.72
C GLU A 447 7.94 44.19 31.74
N ARG A 448 6.82 44.76 31.28
CA ARG A 448 6.52 46.19 31.47
C ARG A 448 5.51 46.34 32.60
N HIS A 449 5.77 47.34 33.45
CA HIS A 449 4.87 47.75 34.52
C HIS A 449 4.28 49.11 34.18
N SER A 450 2.96 49.27 34.36
CA SER A 450 2.25 50.55 34.26
C SER A 450 1.71 50.93 35.64
N GLU A 451 1.85 52.20 36.02
CA GLU A 451 1.31 52.74 37.27
C GLU A 451 -0.13 53.23 37.05
N ARG A 452 -1.06 52.77 37.89
CA ARG A 452 -2.29 53.47 38.23
C ARG A 452 -2.58 53.32 39.70
#